data_AF-A0A0F7IIT1-F1
#
_entry.id   AF-A0A0F7IIT1-F1
#
_cell.length_a   1.000
_cell.length_b   1.000
_cell.length_c   1.000
_cell.angle_alpha   90.00
_cell.angle_beta   90.00
_cell.angle_gamma   90.00
#
_symmetry.space_group_name_H-M   'P 1'
#
loop_
_entity.id
_entity.type
_entity.pdbx_description
1 polymer ?
#
loop_
_entity_poly.entity_id
_entity_poly.type
_entity_poly.pdbx_seq_one_letter_code
_entity_poly.pdbx_strand_id
1 'polypeptide(L)'
;MEVPLLARLVTLRNVHPILTHMSNGLTPAAFFFSAVSQLLDIACLKEASYYMMLVVGLITPFTMLAGVVDWKYRYDFKRFQLMDRKIVTAVVGYAFVIAYLTTESIIALALALLFFAITGEYGGRLVHGAVNSALVRKYRAK
;
A
#
# COMPACT_ATOMS: atom_id res chain seq x y z
N MET A 1 18.73 4.02 -21.97
CA MET A 1 18.62 4.91 -20.80
C MET A 1 19.38 4.29 -19.66
N GLU A 2 20.40 4.96 -19.14
CA GLU A 2 21.05 4.52 -17.91
C GLU A 2 20.07 4.69 -16.74
N VAL A 3 19.83 3.61 -15.98
CA VAL A 3 18.96 3.65 -14.81
C VAL A 3 19.79 4.12 -13.61
N PRO A 4 19.44 5.24 -12.95
CA PRO A 4 20.17 5.75 -11.80
C PRO A 4 20.30 4.71 -10.68
N LEU A 5 21.40 4.72 -9.93
CA LEU A 5 21.67 3.77 -8.84
C LEU A 5 20.51 3.69 -7.82
N LEU A 6 19.91 4.82 -7.48
CA LEU A 6 18.78 4.91 -6.55
C LEU A 6 17.53 4.21 -7.11
N ALA A 7 17.27 4.36 -8.41
CA ALA A 7 16.19 3.65 -9.08
C ALA A 7 16.48 2.15 -9.16
N ARG A 8 17.72 1.74 -9.40
CA ARG A 8 18.14 0.32 -9.35
C ARG A 8 17.92 -0.28 -7.97
N LEU A 9 18.25 0.44 -6.89
CA LEU A 9 17.99 -0.01 -5.52
C LEU A 9 16.48 -0.21 -5.28
N VAL A 10 15.64 0.76 -5.63
CA VAL A 10 14.19 0.67 -5.42
C VAL A 10 13.55 -0.44 -6.28
N THR A 11 13.90 -0.50 -7.57
CA THR A 11 13.27 -1.41 -8.54
C THR A 11 13.83 -2.83 -8.51
N LEU A 12 15.12 -3.03 -8.22
CA LEU A 12 15.77 -4.35 -8.18
C LEU A 12 15.76 -4.99 -6.79
N ARG A 13 15.67 -4.21 -5.70
CA ARG A 13 15.60 -4.77 -4.32
C ARG A 13 14.19 -4.88 -3.77
N ASN A 14 13.16 -4.82 -4.61
CA ASN A 14 11.75 -5.00 -4.23
C ASN A 14 11.31 -4.09 -3.07
N VAL A 15 11.83 -2.87 -3.01
CA VAL A 15 11.49 -1.91 -1.94
C VAL A 15 9.99 -1.59 -1.96
N HIS A 16 9.41 -1.33 -3.13
CA HIS A 16 7.97 -1.07 -3.26
C HIS A 16 7.11 -2.25 -2.77
N PRO A 17 7.33 -3.51 -3.19
CA PRO A 17 6.65 -4.67 -2.63
C PRO A 17 6.80 -4.83 -1.12
N ILE A 18 8.02 -4.71 -0.56
CA ILE A 18 8.27 -4.86 0.89
C ILE A 18 7.42 -3.87 1.68
N LEU A 19 7.48 -2.59 1.31
CA LEU A 19 6.74 -1.54 2.01
C LEU A 19 5.22 -1.69 1.85
N THR A 20 4.77 -2.14 0.66
CA THR A 20 3.34 -2.41 0.40
C THR A 20 2.81 -3.56 1.27
N HIS A 21 3.57 -4.65 1.38
CA HIS A 21 3.18 -5.78 2.22
C HIS A 21 3.22 -5.43 3.70
N MET A 22 4.15 -4.57 4.12
CA MET A 22 4.21 -4.08 5.49
C MET A 22 2.98 -3.24 5.85
N SER A 23 2.59 -2.25 5.02
CA SER A 23 1.36 -1.48 5.27
C SER A 23 0.12 -2.38 5.26
N ASN A 24 0.01 -3.27 4.26
CA ASN A 24 -1.14 -4.15 4.13
C ASN A 24 -1.23 -5.24 5.21
N GLY A 25 -0.10 -5.61 5.83
CA GLY A 25 -0.07 -6.58 6.92
C GLY A 25 -0.33 -5.93 8.28
N LEU A 26 0.20 -4.73 8.53
CA LEU A 26 0.04 -4.03 9.80
C LEU A 26 -1.38 -3.48 9.98
N THR A 27 -2.04 -2.98 8.94
CA THR A 27 -3.39 -2.43 9.05
C THR A 27 -4.45 -3.44 9.56
N PRO A 28 -4.55 -4.69 9.04
CA PRO A 28 -5.48 -5.68 9.59
C PRO A 28 -5.09 -6.13 11.01
N ALA A 29 -3.80 -6.22 11.33
CA ALA A 29 -3.35 -6.52 12.68
C ALA A 29 -3.75 -5.41 13.68
N ALA A 30 -3.58 -4.16 13.29
CA ALA A 30 -4.01 -3.01 14.06
C ALA A 30 -5.53 -2.99 14.26
N PHE A 31 -6.31 -3.27 13.21
CA PHE A 31 -7.76 -3.37 13.31
C PHE A 31 -8.18 -4.47 14.31
N PHE A 32 -7.56 -5.66 14.21
CA PHE A 32 -7.81 -6.75 15.14
C PHE A 32 -7.50 -6.35 16.59
N PHE A 33 -6.34 -5.74 16.85
CA PHE A 33 -5.97 -5.30 18.19
C PHE A 33 -6.91 -4.22 18.75
N SER A 34 -7.33 -3.25 17.91
CA SER A 34 -8.31 -2.23 18.31
C SER A 34 -9.67 -2.85 18.65
N ALA A 35 -10.16 -3.77 17.81
CA ALA A 35 -11.43 -4.45 18.03
C ALA A 35 -11.43 -5.30 19.31
N VAL A 36 -10.39 -6.11 19.52
CA VAL A 36 -10.24 -6.93 20.73
C VAL A 36 -10.10 -6.05 21.97
N SER A 37 -9.34 -4.96 21.89
CA SER A 37 -9.21 -3.99 22.99
C SER A 37 -10.57 -3.44 23.42
N GLN A 38 -11.44 -3.06 22.47
CA GLN A 38 -12.76 -2.54 22.79
C GLN A 38 -13.73 -3.58 23.34
N LEU A 39 -13.63 -4.84 22.88
CA LEU A 39 -14.48 -5.93 23.33
C LEU A 39 -14.12 -6.44 24.73
N LEU A 40 -12.83 -6.45 25.06
CA LEU A 40 -12.29 -7.05 26.30
C LEU A 40 -11.75 -6.00 27.29
N ASP A 41 -11.81 -4.72 26.94
CA ASP A 41 -11.28 -3.59 27.72
C ASP A 41 -9.78 -3.72 28.08
N ILE A 42 -8.97 -4.16 27.10
CA ILE A 42 -7.52 -4.38 27.27
C ILE A 42 -6.74 -3.19 26.68
N ALA A 43 -6.30 -2.28 27.56
CA ALA A 43 -5.62 -1.03 27.16
C ALA A 43 -4.35 -1.25 26.30
N CYS A 44 -3.52 -2.25 26.62
CA CYS A 44 -2.26 -2.47 25.89
C CYS A 44 -2.47 -2.84 24.41
N LEU A 45 -3.59 -3.47 24.06
CA LEU A 45 -3.94 -3.79 22.68
C LEU A 45 -4.33 -2.54 21.89
N LYS A 46 -4.95 -1.55 22.55
CA LYS A 46 -5.24 -0.24 21.95
C LYS A 46 -3.95 0.47 21.57
N GLU A 47 -2.98 0.53 22.49
CA GLU A 47 -1.68 1.15 22.25
C GLU A 47 -0.91 0.43 21.13
N ALA A 48 -0.92 -0.91 21.13
CA ALA A 48 -0.30 -1.71 20.06
C ALA A 48 -0.91 -1.38 18.69
N SER A 49 -2.24 -1.27 18.60
CA SER A 49 -2.95 -0.86 17.38
C SER A 49 -2.50 0.53 16.91
N TYR A 50 -2.42 1.49 17.84
CA TYR A 50 -1.98 2.85 17.53
C TYR A 50 -0.56 2.89 16.97
N TYR A 51 0.39 2.23 17.63
CA TYR A 51 1.78 2.19 17.18
C TYR A 51 1.95 1.49 15.82
N MET A 52 1.20 0.41 15.57
CA MET A 52 1.18 -0.22 14.25
C MET A 52 0.73 0.76 13.17
N MET A 53 -0.35 1.52 13.41
CA MET A 53 -0.84 2.50 12.45
C MET A 53 0.07 3.71 12.31
N LEU A 54 0.83 4.07 13.36
CA LEU A 54 1.86 5.10 13.28
C LEU A 54 2.96 4.68 12.32
N VAL A 55 3.42 3.42 12.42
CA VAL A 55 4.36 2.85 11.45
C VAL A 55 3.76 2.83 10.05
N VAL A 56 2.50 2.40 9.88
CA VAL A 56 1.80 2.45 8.59
C VAL A 56 1.78 3.87 8.02
N GLY A 57 1.47 4.87 8.85
CA GLY A 57 1.45 6.28 8.48
C GLY A 57 2.81 6.76 7.98
N LEU A 58 3.89 6.35 8.63
CA LEU A 58 5.25 6.71 8.21
C LEU A 58 5.68 6.01 6.92
N ILE A 59 5.40 4.72 6.75
CA ILE A 59 5.90 3.96 5.60
C ILE A 59 5.09 4.20 4.31
N THR A 60 3.79 4.50 4.42
CA THR A 60 2.90 4.59 3.25
C THR A 60 3.35 5.65 2.23
N PRO A 61 3.79 6.86 2.62
CA PRO A 61 4.38 7.82 1.69
C PRO A 61 5.59 7.26 0.92
N PHE A 62 6.48 6.53 1.60
CA PHE A 62 7.62 5.89 0.95
C PHE A 62 7.18 4.77 -0.01
N THR A 63 6.14 4.00 0.36
CA THR A 63 5.52 3.00 -0.52
C THR A 63 5.01 3.64 -1.80
N MET A 64 4.32 4.78 -1.71
CA MET A 64 3.79 5.52 -2.86
C MET A 64 4.92 6.07 -3.74
N LEU A 65 5.95 6.68 -3.16
CA LEU A 65 7.12 7.15 -3.90
C LEU A 65 7.83 6.01 -4.63
N ALA A 66 8.05 4.88 -3.95
CA ALA A 66 8.62 3.69 -4.57
C ALA A 66 7.74 3.15 -5.70
N GLY A 67 6.41 3.27 -5.55
CA GLY A 67 5.42 2.94 -6.59
C GLY A 67 5.52 3.83 -7.83
N VAL A 68 5.80 5.14 -7.66
CA VAL A 68 6.04 6.07 -8.78
C VAL A 68 7.32 5.69 -9.53
N VAL A 69 8.37 5.29 -8.80
CA VAL A 69 9.63 4.81 -9.41
C VAL A 69 9.36 3.53 -10.20
N ASP A 70 8.66 2.55 -9.62
CA ASP A 70 8.25 1.34 -10.35
C ASP A 70 7.39 1.67 -11.57
N TRP A 71 6.47 2.63 -11.47
CA TRP A 71 5.64 3.07 -12.57
C TRP A 71 6.45 3.65 -13.74
N LYS A 72 7.47 4.47 -13.44
CA LYS A 72 8.42 5.01 -14.42
C LYS A 72 9.18 3.89 -15.13
N TYR A 73 9.87 3.04 -14.38
CA TYR A 73 10.88 2.16 -14.95
C TYR A 73 10.33 0.81 -15.44
N ARG A 74 9.19 0.35 -14.92
CA ARG A 74 8.55 -0.90 -15.37
C ARG A 74 7.48 -0.68 -16.43
N TYR A 75 6.79 0.46 -16.39
CA TYR A 75 5.63 0.72 -17.24
C TYR A 75 5.73 2.00 -18.08
N ASP A 76 6.87 2.72 -18.03
CA ASP A 76 7.12 3.93 -18.83
C ASP A 76 6.04 5.01 -18.59
N PHE A 77 5.59 5.14 -17.34
CA PHE A 77 4.50 6.04 -16.92
C PHE A 77 3.17 5.85 -17.66
N LYS A 78 2.96 4.73 -18.34
CA LYS A 78 1.73 4.50 -19.08
C LYS A 78 0.56 4.37 -18.12
N ARG A 79 -0.50 5.12 -18.41
CA ARG A 79 -1.73 5.12 -17.64
C ARG A 79 -2.62 3.98 -18.08
N PHE A 80 -3.14 3.24 -17.11
CA PHE A 80 -4.16 2.23 -17.28
C PHE A 80 -5.17 2.41 -16.16
N GLN A 81 -6.44 2.11 -16.40
CA GLN A 81 -7.50 2.28 -15.39
C GLN A 81 -7.18 1.59 -14.06
N LEU A 82 -6.48 0.45 -14.08
CA LEU A 82 -6.03 -0.25 -12.88
C LEU A 82 -4.97 0.53 -12.08
N MET A 83 -4.05 1.22 -12.76
CA MET A 83 -3.03 2.04 -12.11
C MET A 83 -3.69 3.25 -11.43
N ASP A 84 -4.58 3.94 -12.12
CA ASP A 84 -5.28 5.11 -11.57
C ASP A 84 -6.11 4.72 -10.34
N ARG A 85 -6.86 3.61 -10.41
CA ARG A 85 -7.63 3.09 -9.27
C ARG A 85 -6.73 2.70 -8.10
N LYS A 86 -5.57 2.09 -8.36
CA LYS A 86 -4.59 1.75 -7.31
C LYS A 86 -4.08 3.00 -6.60
N ILE A 87 -3.76 4.06 -7.35
CA ILE A 87 -3.28 5.33 -6.79
C ILE A 87 -4.38 5.99 -5.95
N VAL A 88 -5.60 6.11 -6.48
CA VAL A 88 -6.73 6.74 -5.76
C VAL A 88 -7.02 5.99 -4.46
N THR A 89 -7.12 4.66 -4.52
CA THR A 89 -7.41 3.86 -3.32
C THR A 89 -6.30 3.94 -2.28
N ALA A 90 -5.02 4.00 -2.70
CA ALA A 90 -3.90 4.19 -1.79
C ALA A 90 -3.95 5.56 -1.09
N VAL A 91 -4.24 6.63 -1.83
CA VAL A 91 -4.32 8.00 -1.28
C VAL A 91 -5.49 8.13 -0.31
N VAL A 92 -6.67 7.60 -0.68
CA VAL A 92 -7.85 7.62 0.19
C VAL A 92 -7.63 6.76 1.44
N GLY A 93 -7.05 5.56 1.29
CA GLY A 93 -6.68 4.72 2.42
C GLY A 93 -5.71 5.42 3.37
N TYR A 94 -4.72 6.13 2.83
CA TYR A 94 -3.78 6.91 3.62
C TYR A 94 -4.46 8.08 4.37
N ALA A 95 -5.41 8.77 3.75
CA ALA A 95 -6.20 9.78 4.45
C ALA A 95 -6.93 9.20 5.67
N PHE A 96 -7.46 7.98 5.58
CA PHE A 96 -8.07 7.29 6.71
C PHE A 96 -7.05 6.82 7.76
N VAL A 97 -5.82 6.47 7.38
CA VAL A 97 -4.72 6.25 8.33
C VAL A 97 -4.49 7.52 9.16
N ILE A 98 -4.38 8.68 8.51
CA ILE A 98 -4.19 9.95 9.21
C ILE A 98 -5.40 10.28 10.10
N ALA A 99 -6.62 10.07 9.60
CA ALA A 99 -7.84 10.26 10.40
C ALA A 99 -7.86 9.36 11.65
N TYR A 100 -7.41 8.11 11.54
CA TYR A 100 -7.26 7.23 12.70
C TYR A 100 -6.20 7.76 13.67
N LEU A 101 -5.03 8.22 13.19
CA LEU A 101 -3.97 8.74 14.06
C LEU A 101 -4.35 10.02 14.82
N THR A 102 -5.32 10.79 14.32
CA THR A 102 -5.80 12.02 14.97
C THR A 102 -7.04 11.81 15.84
N THR A 103 -7.87 10.80 15.54
CA THR A 103 -9.17 10.60 16.22
C THR A 103 -9.28 9.28 16.98
N GLU A 104 -8.37 8.34 16.74
CA GLU A 104 -8.41 6.94 17.19
C GLU A 104 -9.71 6.21 16.83
N SER A 105 -10.45 6.71 15.82
CA SER A 105 -11.73 6.16 15.39
C SER A 105 -11.58 4.79 14.74
N ILE A 106 -12.25 3.77 15.29
CA ILE A 106 -12.27 2.42 14.70
C ILE A 106 -12.91 2.41 13.30
N ILE A 107 -13.83 3.34 13.01
CA ILE A 107 -14.42 3.50 11.68
C ILE A 107 -13.35 3.97 10.68
N ALA A 108 -12.52 4.95 11.07
CA ALA A 108 -11.40 5.39 10.23
C ALA A 108 -10.41 4.24 9.97
N LEU A 109 -10.10 3.43 10.99
CA LEU A 109 -9.25 2.26 10.85
C LEU A 109 -9.86 1.19 9.92
N ALA A 110 -11.16 0.93 10.03
CA ALA A 110 -11.88 -0.01 9.16
C ALA A 110 -11.87 0.46 7.69
N LEU A 111 -12.04 1.77 7.46
CA LEU A 111 -11.96 2.34 6.12
C LEU A 111 -10.52 2.28 5.57
N ALA A 112 -9.50 2.58 6.39
CA ALA A 112 -8.11 2.40 5.99
C ALA A 112 -7.83 0.94 5.56
N LEU A 113 -8.30 -0.03 6.36
CA LEU A 113 -8.20 -1.45 6.04
C LEU A 113 -8.88 -1.80 4.70
N LEU A 114 -10.12 -1.35 4.50
CA LEU A 114 -10.87 -1.60 3.28
C LEU A 114 -10.13 -1.07 2.05
N PHE A 115 -9.67 0.19 2.11
CA PHE A 115 -8.99 0.81 0.98
C PHE A 115 -7.64 0.15 0.69
N PHE A 116 -6.85 -0.22 1.71
CA PHE A 116 -5.59 -0.94 1.51
C PHE A 116 -5.78 -2.36 1.01
N ALA A 117 -6.85 -3.06 1.41
CA ALA A 117 -7.22 -4.34 0.82
C ALA A 117 -7.53 -4.20 -0.68
N ILE A 118 -8.31 -3.19 -1.07
CA ILE A 118 -8.60 -2.90 -2.48
C ILE A 118 -7.33 -2.52 -3.26
N THR A 119 -6.47 -1.67 -2.69
CA THR A 119 -5.16 -1.32 -3.28
C THR A 119 -4.29 -2.56 -3.46
N GLY A 120 -4.28 -3.47 -2.49
CA GLY A 120 -3.59 -4.76 -2.55
C GLY A 120 -4.09 -5.64 -3.68
N GLU A 121 -5.41 -5.79 -3.81
CA GLU A 121 -6.06 -6.54 -4.91
C GLU A 121 -5.68 -5.96 -6.29
N TYR A 122 -5.75 -4.63 -6.46
CA TYR A 122 -5.31 -3.98 -7.70
C TYR A 122 -3.81 -4.16 -7.96
N GLY A 123 -2.98 -4.12 -6.92
CA GLY A 123 -1.56 -4.44 -7.00
C GLY A 123 -1.33 -5.88 -7.49
N GLY A 124 -2.03 -6.85 -6.91
CA GLY A 124 -1.97 -8.25 -7.31
C GLY A 124 -2.39 -8.45 -8.77
N ARG A 125 -3.46 -7.80 -9.22
CA ARG A 125 -3.89 -7.85 -10.63
C ARG A 125 -2.90 -7.21 -11.60
N LEU A 126 -2.19 -6.16 -11.18
CA LEU A 126 -1.15 -5.53 -12.02
C LEU A 126 0.09 -6.42 -12.16
N VAL A 127 0.43 -7.20 -11.12
CA VAL A 127 1.61 -8.07 -11.13
C VAL A 127 1.31 -9.45 -11.72
N HIS A 128 0.17 -10.05 -11.37
CA HIS A 128 -0.18 -11.44 -11.69
C HIS A 128 -1.35 -11.59 -12.67
N GLY A 129 -2.09 -10.52 -12.99
CA GLY A 129 -3.27 -10.59 -13.85
C GLY A 129 -2.94 -10.72 -15.35
N ALA A 130 -3.90 -11.24 -16.12
CA ALA A 130 -3.78 -11.45 -17.57
C ALA A 130 -3.42 -10.18 -18.38
N VAL A 131 -3.76 -9.00 -17.85
CA VAL A 131 -3.37 -7.68 -18.39
C VAL A 131 -1.84 -7.52 -18.43
N ASN A 132 -1.14 -8.02 -17.41
CA ASN A 132 0.32 -8.02 -17.38
C ASN A 132 0.90 -8.97 -18.44
N SER A 133 0.31 -10.15 -18.64
CA SER A 133 0.72 -11.12 -19.66
C SER A 133 0.58 -10.60 -21.09
N ALA A 134 -0.39 -9.70 -21.35
CA ALA A 134 -0.58 -9.03 -22.62
C ALA A 134 0.33 -7.80 -22.79
N LEU A 135 0.50 -6.99 -21.74
CA LEU A 135 1.42 -5.85 -21.74
C LEU A 135 2.89 -6.31 -21.87
N VAL A 136 3.32 -7.30 -21.09
CA VAL A 136 4.67 -7.90 -21.17
C VAL A 136 4.92 -8.49 -22.56
N ARG A 137 3.93 -9.14 -23.18
CA ARG A 137 4.04 -9.61 -24.58
C ARG A 137 4.21 -8.46 -25.57
N LYS A 138 3.47 -7.37 -25.40
CA LYS A 138 3.56 -6.18 -26.25
C LYS A 138 4.90 -5.43 -26.11
N TYR A 139 5.57 -5.55 -24.96
CA TYR A 139 6.85 -4.87 -24.68
C TYR A 139 8.10 -5.74 -24.85
N ARG A 140 8.00 -7.07 -24.82
CA ARG A 140 9.09 -7.98 -25.23
C ARG A 140 9.19 -8.17 -26.74
N ALA A 141 8.17 -7.76 -27.50
CA ALA A 141 8.12 -7.84 -28.96
C ALA A 141 8.67 -6.58 -29.68
N LYS A 142 9.28 -5.66 -28.92
CA LYS A 142 10.07 -4.53 -29.41
C LYS A 142 11.45 -4.59 -28.77
#